data_AF-M3FEB6-F1
#
_entry.id   AF-M3FEB6-F1
#
_cell.length_a   1.000
_cell.length_b   1.000
_cell.length_c   1.000
_cell.angle_alpha   90.00
_cell.angle_beta   90.00
_cell.angle_gamma   90.00
#
_symmetry.space_group_name_H-M   'P 1'
#
loop_
_entity.id
_entity.type
_entity.pdbx_description
1 polymer ?
#
loop_
_entity_poly.entity_id
_entity_poly.type
_entity_poly.pdbx_seq_one_letter_code
_entity_poly.pdbx_strand_id
1 'polypeptide(L)' 'MILDLEEVSLISSRGIQSLKEMNQLSFTSRNKLVLIHPTESVRKAIKMAALNGLFLIAPDEESALKMTMKNR' A
#
# COMPACT_ATOMS: atom_id res chain seq x y z
N MET A 1 5.07 -2.90 7.79
CA MET A 1 5.22 -1.46 7.46
C MET A 1 3.86 -0.94 7.06
N ILE A 2 3.42 0.15 7.67
CA ILE A 2 2.17 0.83 7.33
C ILE A 2 2.55 2.11 6.60
N LEU A 3 1.90 2.38 5.48
CA LEU A 3 2.10 3.61 4.72
C LEU A 3 0.77 4.36 4.65
N ASP A 4 0.74 5.53 5.27
CA ASP A 4 -0.41 6.43 5.20
C ASP A 4 -0.33 7.29 3.93
N LEU A 5 -1.44 7.35 3.21
CA LEU A 5 -1.59 8.05 1.94
C LEU A 5 -2.63 9.18 2.02
N GLU A 6 -3.05 9.58 3.23
CA GLU A 6 -4.03 10.65 3.45
C GLU A 6 -3.65 11.95 2.72
N GLU A 7 -2.37 12.36 2.80
CA GLU A 7 -1.87 13.57 2.12
C GLU A 7 -1.54 13.37 0.63
N VAL A 8 -1.66 12.14 0.11
CA VAL A 8 -1.34 11.83 -1.29
C VAL A 8 -2.57 12.02 -2.17
N SER A 9 -2.73 13.22 -2.70
CA SER A 9 -3.84 13.59 -3.59
C SER A 9 -3.74 12.98 -5.00
N LEU A 10 -2.51 12.81 -5.50
CA LEU A 10 -2.21 12.32 -6.85
C LEU A 10 -0.95 11.45 -6.81
N ILE A 11 -0.90 10.43 -7.66
CA ILE A 11 0.28 9.58 -7.82
C ILE A 11 0.59 9.38 -9.30
N SER A 12 1.85 9.58 -9.66
CA SER A 12 2.34 9.37 -11.02
C SER A 12 2.71 7.91 -11.25
N SER A 13 3.01 7.55 -12.51
CA SER A 13 3.54 6.23 -12.86
C SER A 13 4.83 5.89 -12.10
N ARG A 14 5.70 6.89 -11.85
CA ARG A 14 6.91 6.72 -11.04
C ARG A 14 6.57 6.38 -9.58
N GLY A 15 5.58 7.08 -9.00
CA GLY A 15 5.12 6.76 -7.64
C GLY A 15 4.53 5.35 -7.53
N ILE A 16 3.76 4.92 -8.52
CA ILE A 16 3.24 3.54 -8.60
C ILE A 16 4.38 2.51 -8.68
N GLN A 17 5.42 2.80 -9.48
CA GLN A 17 6.59 1.94 -9.56
C GLN A 17 7.31 1.86 -8.21
N SER A 18 7.52 2.99 -7.53
CA SER A 18 8.13 3.01 -6.20
C SER A 18 7.32 2.21 -5.18
N LEU A 19 5.98 2.30 -5.18
CA LEU A 19 5.13 1.47 -4.32
C LEU A 19 5.32 -0.02 -4.60
N LYS A 20 5.42 -0.41 -5.87
CA LYS A 20 5.66 -1.81 -6.27
C LYS A 20 7.02 -2.30 -5.74
N GLU A 21 8.07 -1.51 -5.88
CA GLU A 21 9.41 -1.81 -5.37
C GLU A 21 9.41 -1.93 -3.83
N MET A 22 8.74 -1.00 -3.13
CA MET A 22 8.58 -1.06 -1.67
C MET A 22 7.83 -2.33 -1.21
N ASN A 23 6.82 -2.77 -1.96
CA ASN A 23 6.11 -4.01 -1.65
C ASN A 23 7.01 -5.24 -1.83
N GLN A 24 7.83 -5.27 -2.89
CA GLN A 24 8.80 -6.34 -3.13
C GLN A 24 9.86 -6.40 -2.03
N LEU A 25 10.41 -5.25 -1.63
CA LEU A 25 11.37 -5.17 -0.51
C LEU A 25 10.75 -5.61 0.82
N SER A 26 9.51 -5.20 1.07
CA SER A 26 8.77 -5.63 2.26
C SER A 26 8.61 -7.16 2.26
N PHE A 27 8.20 -7.75 1.14
CA PHE A 27 8.05 -9.19 1.01
C PHE A 27 9.36 -9.95 1.27
N THR A 28 10.48 -9.51 0.69
CA THR A 28 11.80 -10.13 0.91
C THR A 28 12.24 -10.05 2.38
N SER A 29 11.89 -8.96 3.07
CA SER A 29 12.16 -8.80 4.51
C SER A 29 11.13 -9.50 5.42
N ARG A 30 10.24 -10.33 4.86
CA ARG A 30 9.09 -10.96 5.55
C ARG A 30 8.15 -9.97 6.23
N ASN A 31 8.20 -8.71 5.83
CA ASN A 31 7.31 -7.67 6.29
C ASN A 31 6.17 -7.48 5.29
N LYS A 32 4.99 -7.15 5.79
CA LYS A 32 3.87 -6.76 4.93
C LYS A 32 3.85 -5.24 4.79
N LEU A 33 3.71 -4.74 3.56
CA LEU A 33 3.33 -3.37 3.29
C LEU A 33 1.80 -3.28 3.31
N VAL A 34 1.26 -2.43 4.18
CA VAL A 34 -0.17 -2.14 4.26
C VAL A 34 -0.37 -0.66 4.00
N LEU A 35 -1.24 -0.34 3.05
CA LEU A 35 -1.62 1.03 2.73
C LEU A 35 -2.86 1.42 3.54
N ILE A 36 -2.88 2.62 4.12
CA ILE A 36 -4.05 3.21 4.75
C ILE A 36 -4.38 4.56 4.10
N HIS A 37 -5.66 4.93 4.19
CA HIS A 37 -6.21 6.18 3.65
C HIS A 37 -5.83 6.55 2.19
N PRO A 38 -5.73 5.62 1.21
CA PRO A 38 -5.52 6.06 -0.17
C PRO A 38 -6.74 6.83 -0.67
N THR A 39 -6.48 8.03 -1.17
CA THR A 39 -7.47 8.87 -1.86
C THR A 39 -8.05 8.13 -3.08
N GLU A 40 -9.22 8.55 -3.55
CA GLU A 40 -9.87 7.92 -4.71
C GLU A 40 -8.97 7.94 -5.96
N SER A 41 -8.25 9.05 -6.18
CA SER A 41 -7.28 9.20 -7.26
C SER A 41 -6.17 8.15 -7.19
N VAL A 42 -5.61 7.90 -6.00
CA VAL A 42 -4.58 6.89 -5.79
C VAL A 42 -5.14 5.48 -6.00
N ARG A 43 -6.35 5.19 -5.50
CA ARG A 43 -7.02 3.90 -5.73
C ARG A 43 -7.24 3.65 -7.23
N LYS A 44 -7.68 4.67 -7.98
CA LYS A 44 -7.85 4.59 -9.44
C LYS A 44 -6.51 4.33 -10.13
N ALA A 45 -5.44 5.02 -9.75
CA ALA A 45 -4.12 4.80 -10.32
C ALA A 45 -3.60 3.38 -10.08
N ILE A 46 -3.74 2.83 -8.86
CA ILE A 46 -3.38 1.45 -8.53
C ILE A 46 -4.20 0.46 -9.37
N LYS A 47 -5.51 0.70 -9.53
CA LYS A 47 -6.40 -0.12 -10.36
C LYS A 47 -6.00 -0.08 -11.82
N MET A 48 -5.71 1.10 -12.37
CA MET A 48 -5.28 1.28 -13.75
C MET A 48 -3.93 0.61 -14.03
N ALA A 49 -3.04 0.57 -13.04
CA ALA A 49 -1.77 -0.16 -13.13
C ALA A 49 -1.91 -1.69 -12.99
N ALA A 50 -3.14 -2.21 -12.86
CA ALA A 50 -3.44 -3.62 -12.60
C ALA A 50 -2.78 -4.17 -11.31
N LEU A 51 -2.60 -3.33 -10.28
CA LEU A 51 -1.93 -3.68 -9.03
C LEU A 51 -2.87 -3.88 -7.84
N ASN A 52 -4.19 -3.92 -8.05
CA ASN A 52 -5.18 -4.06 -6.96
C ASN A 52 -4.97 -5.30 -6.08
N GLY A 53 -4.45 -6.41 -6.65
CA GLY A 53 -4.17 -7.63 -5.89
C GLY A 53 -2.79 -7.65 -5.22
N LEU A 54 -1.95 -6.63 -5.49
CA LEU A 54 -0.58 -6.58 -4.99
C LEU A 54 -0.47 -5.94 -3.61
N PHE A 55 -1.29 -4.93 -3.34
CA PHE A 55 -1.23 -4.14 -2.12
C PHE A 55 -2.30 -4.58 -1.11
N LEU A 56 -1.91 -4.73 0.16
CA LEU A 56 -2.87 -4.81 1.25
C LEU A 56 -3.34 -3.40 1.58
N ILE A 57 -4.66 -3.19 1.62
CA ILE A 57 -5.25 -1.90 1.98
C ILE A 57 -6.12 -2.14 3.22
N ALA A 58 -5.83 -1.43 4.29
CA ALA A 58 -6.63 -1.45 5.51
C ALA A 58 -7.53 -0.20 5.59
N PRO A 59 -8.69 -0.29 6.27
CA PRO A 59 -9.60 0.85 6.43
C PRO A 59 -9.07 1.91 7.42
N ASP A 60 -8.25 1.49 8.38
CA ASP A 60 -7.73 2.33 9.47
C ASP A 60 -6.38 1.76 9.98
N GLU A 61 -5.71 2.53 10.84
CA GLU A 61 -4.40 2.18 11.40
C GLU A 61 -4.46 0.94 12.31
N GLU A 62 -5.51 0.77 13.12
CA GLU A 62 -5.65 -0.38 14.03
C GLU A 62 -5.75 -1.70 13.23
N SER A 63 -6.55 -1.70 12.18
CA SER A 63 -6.71 -2.79 11.23
C SER A 63 -5.39 -3.07 10.50
N ALA A 64 -4.65 -2.03 10.11
CA ALA A 64 -3.34 -2.17 9.48
C ALA A 64 -2.32 -2.81 10.43
N LEU A 65 -2.28 -2.41 11.69
CA LEU A 65 -1.43 -3.00 12.72
C LEU A 65 -1.72 -4.51 12.85
N LYS A 66 -2.99 -4.90 13.01
CA LYS A 66 -3.40 -6.31 13.06
C LYS A 66 -2.94 -7.10 11.82
N MET A 67 -3.06 -6.52 10.62
CA MET A 67 -2.61 -7.15 9.37
C MET A 67 -1.10 -7.39 9.33
N THR A 68 -0.31 -6.46 9.89
CA THR A 68 1.15 -6.61 9.97
C THR A 68 1.59 -7.60 11.05
N MET A 69 0.82 -7.77 12.13
CA MET A 69 1.15 -8.68 13.23
C MET A 69 0.80 -10.14 12.97
N LYS A 70 -0.15 -10.43 12.07
CA LYS A 70 -0.73 -11.78 11.86
C LYS A 70 0.23 -12.89 11.37
N ASN A 71 1.53 -12.60 11.21
CA ASN A 71 2.56 -13.56 10.76
C ASN A 71 3.82 -13.59 11.65
N ARG A 72 3.75 -13.10 12.90
CA ARG A 72 4.82 -13.33 13.89
C ARG A 72 4.66 -14.68 14.58
#